data_AF-A0A1B6JIZ2-F1
#
_entry.id   AF-A0A1B6JIZ2-F1
#
_cell.length_a   1.000
_cell.length_b   1.000
_cell.length_c   1.000
_cell.angle_alpha   90.00
_cell.angle_beta   90.00
_cell.angle_gamma   90.00
#
_symmetry.space_group_name_H-M   'P 1'
#
loop_
_entity.id
_entity.type
_entity.pdbx_description
1 polymer ?
#
loop_
_entity_poly.entity_id
_entity_poly.type
_entity_poly.pdbx_seq_one_letter_code
_entity_poly.pdbx_strand_id
1 'polypeptide(L)'
;DLFIDKNDLARHSDHEFKEFVRRATATTAKRVLTSLSTRLIDRIFSGTVTRGKTVSQLNGSPDAKMSYTEFVWFLLAEEDKQHPRAIEYWFRCMDLDGDGYLSMYELEYFYDEQLQRMEAIGIECLPFEDCLCQMLDMIRPQIPDKISLADLKRCKMTPIFFDTFFNLEKYLDHEQRDPFASQRDHDTEMSDWDRYAAEEYELLVAEEGGNDNHDDLGVDEEI
;
A
#
# COMPACT_ATOMS: atom_id res chain seq x y z
N ASP A 1 -7.29 -18.10 -21.44
CA ASP A 1 -8.28 -17.21 -20.83
C ASP A 1 -8.77 -17.81 -19.53
N LEU A 2 -8.49 -17.13 -18.43
CA LEU A 2 -8.97 -17.51 -17.11
C LEU A 2 -10.42 -17.03 -16.95
N PHE A 3 -11.34 -17.97 -16.73
CA PHE A 3 -12.73 -17.65 -16.44
C PHE A 3 -13.16 -18.37 -15.17
N ILE A 4 -13.88 -17.64 -14.31
CA ILE A 4 -14.52 -18.19 -13.12
C ILE A 4 -15.93 -18.68 -13.53
N ASP A 5 -16.20 -19.98 -13.34
CA ASP A 5 -17.50 -20.60 -13.63
C ASP A 5 -18.51 -20.30 -12.50
N LYS A 6 -19.80 -20.23 -12.85
CA LYS A 6 -20.92 -20.15 -11.92
C LYS A 6 -20.93 -21.30 -10.88
N ASN A 7 -20.40 -22.46 -11.21
CA ASN A 7 -20.25 -23.58 -10.28
C ASN A 7 -19.08 -23.37 -9.29
N ASP A 8 -18.05 -22.61 -9.66
CA ASP A 8 -16.96 -22.23 -8.75
C ASP A 8 -17.49 -21.28 -7.66
N LEU A 9 -18.37 -20.36 -8.04
CA LEU A 9 -19.05 -19.45 -7.09
C LEU A 9 -20.07 -20.16 -6.19
N ALA A 10 -20.56 -21.34 -6.57
CA ALA A 10 -21.66 -22.03 -5.89
C ALA A 10 -21.24 -23.21 -5.00
N ARG A 11 -19.97 -23.67 -5.08
CA ARG A 11 -19.50 -24.88 -4.40
C ARG A 11 -18.92 -24.65 -3.01
N HIS A 12 -18.46 -23.45 -2.67
CA HIS A 12 -17.77 -23.25 -1.42
C HIS A 12 -18.75 -23.01 -0.28
N SER A 13 -18.75 -23.95 0.65
CA SER A 13 -19.36 -23.78 1.96
C SER A 13 -18.98 -22.40 2.53
N ASP A 14 -19.96 -21.69 3.09
CA ASP A 14 -19.78 -20.32 3.61
C ASP A 14 -18.59 -20.20 4.58
N HIS A 15 -18.13 -21.31 5.18
CA HIS A 15 -16.94 -21.38 6.02
C HIS A 15 -15.62 -21.43 5.22
N GLU A 16 -15.48 -22.29 4.22
CA GLU A 16 -14.26 -22.36 3.39
C GLU A 16 -14.09 -21.09 2.55
N PHE A 17 -15.19 -20.54 2.03
CA PHE A 17 -15.13 -19.25 1.35
C PHE A 17 -14.70 -18.13 2.31
N LYS A 18 -15.18 -18.11 3.56
CA LYS A 18 -14.73 -17.15 4.58
C LYS A 18 -13.27 -17.32 4.96
N GLU A 19 -12.79 -18.55 5.12
CA GLU A 19 -11.38 -18.83 5.42
C GLU A 19 -10.49 -18.50 4.23
N PHE A 20 -10.92 -18.79 2.99
CA PHE A 20 -10.23 -18.37 1.78
C PHE A 20 -10.12 -16.85 1.68
N VAL A 21 -11.24 -16.13 1.82
CA VAL A 21 -11.26 -14.66 1.82
C VAL A 21 -10.40 -14.11 2.95
N ARG A 22 -10.43 -14.71 4.14
CA ARG A 22 -9.59 -14.32 5.27
C ARG A 22 -8.10 -14.54 5.00
N ARG A 23 -7.72 -15.66 4.37
CA ARG A 23 -6.33 -15.96 4.01
C ARG A 23 -5.84 -15.02 2.91
N ALA A 24 -6.60 -14.88 1.82
CA ALA A 24 -6.30 -13.95 0.74
C ALA A 24 -6.12 -12.52 1.28
N THR A 25 -7.09 -12.01 2.06
CA THR A 25 -6.96 -10.68 2.68
C THR A 25 -5.77 -10.57 3.63
N ALA A 26 -5.42 -11.61 4.39
CA ALA A 26 -4.25 -11.60 5.26
C ALA A 26 -2.93 -11.60 4.47
N THR A 27 -2.84 -12.36 3.38
CA THR A 27 -1.66 -12.40 2.50
C THR A 27 -1.46 -11.05 1.81
N THR A 28 -2.51 -10.50 1.20
CA THR A 28 -2.49 -9.15 0.61
C THR A 28 -2.12 -8.10 1.66
N ALA A 29 -2.78 -8.13 2.84
CA ALA A 29 -2.52 -7.18 3.92
C ALA A 29 -1.07 -7.26 4.38
N LYS A 30 -0.52 -8.47 4.53
CA LYS A 30 0.86 -8.67 4.95
C LYS A 30 1.82 -8.10 3.91
N ARG A 31 1.62 -8.39 2.61
CA ARG A 31 2.47 -7.86 1.53
C ARG A 31 2.49 -6.33 1.54
N VAL A 32 1.31 -5.73 1.55
CA VAL A 32 1.17 -4.26 1.54
C VAL A 32 1.74 -3.64 2.83
N LEU A 33 1.46 -4.20 4.00
CA LEU A 33 1.99 -3.64 5.25
C LEU A 33 3.52 -3.79 5.34
N THR A 34 4.11 -4.83 4.75
CA THR A 34 5.58 -4.96 4.73
C THR A 34 6.27 -3.98 3.78
N SER A 35 5.56 -3.47 2.77
CA SER A 35 6.11 -2.47 1.85
C SER A 35 5.99 -1.05 2.41
N LEU A 36 5.01 -0.79 3.28
CA LEU A 36 4.86 0.49 3.99
C LEU A 36 5.85 0.68 5.14
N SER A 37 6.17 1.94 5.42
CA SER A 37 7.01 2.31 6.56
C SER A 37 6.27 2.11 7.89
N THR A 38 6.99 1.68 8.92
CA THR A 38 6.41 1.42 10.26
C THR A 38 5.85 2.68 10.88
N ARG A 39 6.48 3.84 10.67
CA ARG A 39 5.96 5.16 11.09
C ARG A 39 4.59 5.43 10.45
N LEU A 40 4.38 5.09 9.18
CA LEU A 40 3.09 5.26 8.53
C LEU A 40 2.05 4.28 9.07
N ILE A 41 2.44 3.03 9.32
CA ILE A 41 1.56 2.02 9.91
C ILE A 41 1.04 2.53 11.26
N ASP A 42 1.91 3.04 12.13
CA ASP A 42 1.49 3.62 13.41
C ASP A 42 0.48 4.77 13.24
N ARG A 43 0.62 5.58 12.19
CA ARG A 43 -0.34 6.65 11.84
C ARG A 43 -1.68 6.14 11.32
N ILE A 44 -1.71 4.98 10.67
CA ILE A 44 -2.96 4.34 10.27
C ILE A 44 -3.72 3.86 11.51
N PHE A 45 -2.99 3.27 12.47
CA PHE A 45 -3.56 2.75 13.71
C PHE A 45 -3.77 3.80 14.80
N SER A 46 -3.29 5.04 14.64
CA SER A 46 -3.40 6.11 15.66
C SER A 46 -4.82 6.68 15.83
N GLY A 47 -5.75 6.34 14.94
CA GLY A 47 -7.09 6.93 14.93
C GLY A 47 -7.29 8.03 13.89
N THR A 48 -6.23 8.47 13.20
CA THR A 48 -6.28 9.63 12.28
C THR A 48 -7.17 9.39 11.06
N VAL A 49 -7.32 8.13 10.63
CA VAL A 49 -8.12 7.73 9.46
C VAL A 49 -9.32 6.82 9.82
N THR A 50 -9.51 6.52 11.10
CA THR A 50 -10.63 5.70 11.57
C THR A 50 -11.81 6.57 12.05
N ARG A 51 -13.04 6.09 11.84
CA ARG A 51 -14.26 6.82 12.22
C ARG A 51 -15.00 6.07 13.33
N GLY A 52 -15.28 6.74 14.45
CA GLY A 52 -16.27 6.29 15.44
C GLY A 52 -15.70 5.86 16.80
N LYS A 53 -16.45 5.01 17.52
CA LYS A 53 -16.18 4.63 18.93
C LYS A 53 -14.90 3.79 19.13
N THR A 54 -14.28 3.30 18.05
CA THR A 54 -12.99 2.58 18.05
C THR A 54 -11.78 3.49 18.28
N VAL A 55 -11.90 4.80 18.10
CA VAL A 55 -10.82 5.77 18.38
C VAL A 55 -10.33 5.69 19.84
N SER A 56 -11.21 5.32 20.78
CA SER A 56 -10.84 5.17 22.19
C SER A 56 -10.05 3.89 22.52
N GLN A 57 -9.94 2.92 21.60
CA GLN A 57 -9.16 1.68 21.76
C GLN A 57 -7.85 1.67 20.96
N LEU A 58 -7.60 2.71 20.16
CA LEU A 58 -6.52 2.78 19.18
C LEU A 58 -5.35 3.71 19.60
N ASN A 59 -5.47 4.44 20.70
CA ASN A 59 -4.40 5.32 21.20
C ASN A 59 -3.22 4.51 21.76
N GLY A 60 -2.33 4.05 20.86
CA GLY A 60 -1.03 3.48 21.20
C GLY A 60 -1.06 2.12 21.89
N SER A 61 -2.18 1.38 21.80
CA SER A 61 -2.22 0.01 22.29
C SER A 61 -1.52 -0.92 21.30
N PRO A 62 -0.60 -1.79 21.72
CA PRO A 62 -0.03 -2.82 20.85
C PRO A 62 -1.09 -3.81 20.32
N ASP A 63 -2.28 -3.83 20.94
CA ASP A 63 -3.44 -4.62 20.50
C ASP A 63 -4.41 -3.82 19.61
N ALA A 64 -3.99 -2.68 19.06
CA ALA A 64 -4.78 -1.89 18.12
C ALA A 64 -5.16 -2.75 16.90
N LYS A 65 -6.46 -2.85 16.61
CA LYS A 65 -6.98 -3.65 15.49
C LYS A 65 -7.78 -2.78 14.54
N MET A 66 -7.57 -3.01 13.26
CA MET A 66 -8.33 -2.40 12.18
C MET A 66 -9.56 -3.27 11.87
N SER A 67 -10.72 -2.65 11.74
CA SER A 67 -11.93 -3.32 11.26
C SER A 67 -11.83 -3.64 9.77
N TYR A 68 -12.61 -4.61 9.28
CA TYR A 68 -12.64 -4.95 7.85
C TYR A 68 -12.98 -3.73 6.97
N THR A 69 -13.89 -2.88 7.41
CA THR A 69 -14.24 -1.65 6.68
C THR A 69 -13.05 -0.70 6.56
N GLU A 70 -12.29 -0.50 7.65
CA GLU A 70 -11.07 0.33 7.64
C GLU A 70 -9.99 -0.30 6.74
N PHE A 71 -9.88 -1.63 6.74
CA PHE A 71 -8.97 -2.36 5.87
C PHE A 71 -9.32 -2.19 4.39
N VAL A 72 -10.60 -2.22 4.02
CA VAL A 72 -11.02 -1.93 2.64
C VAL A 72 -10.66 -0.50 2.25
N TRP A 73 -10.87 0.48 3.12
CA TRP A 73 -10.47 1.87 2.83
C TRP A 73 -8.96 2.03 2.66
N PHE A 74 -8.18 1.35 3.52
CA PHE A 74 -6.74 1.28 3.41
C PHE A 74 -6.30 0.68 2.06
N LEU A 75 -6.84 -0.47 1.70
CA LEU A 75 -6.49 -1.17 0.45
C LEU A 75 -6.85 -0.31 -0.78
N LEU A 76 -8.05 0.27 -0.80
CA LEU A 76 -8.48 1.18 -1.86
C LEU A 76 -7.58 2.42 -1.99
N ALA A 77 -7.13 2.97 -0.86
CA ALA A 77 -6.25 4.13 -0.86
C ALA A 77 -4.82 3.80 -1.29
N GLU A 78 -4.33 2.60 -0.96
CA GLU A 78 -3.00 2.14 -1.36
C GLU A 78 -2.91 1.80 -2.85
N GLU A 79 -4.00 1.26 -3.40
CA GLU A 79 -4.08 0.87 -4.81
C GLU A 79 -4.11 2.09 -5.73
N ASP A 80 -4.99 3.06 -5.45
CA ASP A 80 -5.12 4.28 -6.26
C ASP A 80 -4.81 5.55 -5.44
N LYS A 81 -3.52 5.91 -5.38
CA LYS A 81 -3.02 7.13 -4.71
C LYS A 81 -3.32 8.42 -5.48
N GLN A 82 -3.97 8.37 -6.65
CA GLN A 82 -4.45 9.56 -7.37
C GLN A 82 -5.89 9.89 -7.03
N HIS A 83 -6.68 8.91 -6.57
CA HIS A 83 -8.07 9.14 -6.20
C HIS A 83 -8.18 10.23 -5.10
N PRO A 84 -9.05 11.24 -5.23
CA PRO A 84 -9.14 12.35 -4.26
C PRO A 84 -9.34 11.93 -2.80
N ARG A 85 -10.05 10.81 -2.57
CA ARG A 85 -10.23 10.20 -1.25
C ARG A 85 -8.96 9.52 -0.70
N ALA A 86 -8.15 8.92 -1.56
CA ALA A 86 -6.88 8.32 -1.18
C ALA A 86 -5.86 9.42 -0.82
N ILE A 87 -5.83 10.50 -1.59
CA ILE A 87 -5.00 11.69 -1.28
C ILE A 87 -5.37 12.23 0.11
N GLU A 88 -6.67 12.35 0.43
CA GLU A 88 -7.11 12.75 1.77
C GLU A 88 -6.69 11.75 2.86
N TYR A 89 -6.73 10.46 2.57
CA TYR A 89 -6.36 9.40 3.50
C TYR A 89 -4.88 9.52 3.87
N TRP A 90 -4.00 9.54 2.87
CA TRP A 90 -2.56 9.61 3.07
C TRP A 90 -2.10 10.96 3.62
N PHE A 91 -2.72 12.06 3.17
CA PHE A 91 -2.46 13.37 3.75
C PHE A 91 -2.74 13.39 5.25
N ARG A 92 -3.87 12.83 5.70
CA ARG A 92 -4.17 12.75 7.14
C ARG A 92 -3.15 11.89 7.89
N CYS A 93 -2.69 10.78 7.32
CA CYS A 93 -1.64 9.98 7.94
C CYS A 93 -0.33 10.77 8.11
N MET A 94 0.05 11.55 7.10
CA MET A 94 1.29 12.32 7.06
C MET A 94 1.26 13.61 7.88
N ASP A 95 0.10 14.26 7.99
CA ASP A 95 -0.14 15.44 8.81
C ASP A 95 -0.14 15.01 10.30
N LEU A 96 1.01 15.15 10.94
CA LEU A 96 1.30 14.64 12.29
C LEU A 96 0.59 15.49 13.34
N ASP A 97 0.60 16.81 13.15
CA ASP A 97 0.03 17.78 14.09
C ASP A 97 -1.43 18.19 13.77
N GLY A 98 -1.90 17.88 12.56
CA GLY A 98 -3.28 18.13 12.12
C GLY A 98 -3.52 19.59 11.73
N ASP A 99 -2.48 20.37 11.41
CA ASP A 99 -2.59 21.79 11.06
C ASP A 99 -3.08 22.03 9.62
N GLY A 100 -3.16 20.96 8.81
CA GLY A 100 -3.62 21.00 7.43
C GLY A 100 -2.52 21.29 6.40
N TYR A 101 -1.25 21.24 6.80
CA TYR A 101 -0.08 21.35 5.93
C TYR A 101 0.94 20.25 6.25
N LEU A 102 1.66 19.78 5.23
CA LEU A 102 2.87 18.98 5.44
C LEU A 102 4.07 19.94 5.47
N SER A 103 4.68 20.02 6.64
CA SER A 103 5.90 20.76 6.93
C SER A 103 7.15 19.95 6.57
N MET A 104 8.29 20.62 6.43
CA MET A 104 9.58 19.95 6.21
C MET A 104 9.89 18.91 7.29
N TYR A 105 9.51 19.19 8.55
CA TYR A 105 9.73 18.28 9.66
C TYR A 105 8.97 16.96 9.50
N GLU A 106 7.72 17.01 9.06
CA GLU A 106 6.91 15.81 8.85
C GLU A 106 7.40 14.99 7.67
N LEU A 107 7.79 15.67 6.59
CA LEU A 107 8.38 15.02 5.42
C LEU A 107 9.71 14.34 5.77
N GLU A 108 10.58 15.02 6.52
CA GLU A 108 11.85 14.46 7.01
C GLU A 108 11.59 13.28 7.94
N TYR A 109 10.59 13.37 8.81
CA TYR A 109 10.20 12.28 9.70
C TYR A 109 9.84 11.00 8.94
N PHE A 110 9.13 11.06 7.83
CA PHE A 110 8.86 9.84 7.04
C PHE A 110 10.07 9.41 6.21
N TYR A 111 10.79 10.38 5.62
CA TYR A 111 11.93 10.09 4.75
C TYR A 111 13.12 9.45 5.49
N ASP A 112 13.36 9.82 6.75
CA ASP A 112 14.41 9.23 7.58
C ASP A 112 14.25 7.69 7.73
N GLU A 113 13.02 7.19 7.85
CA GLU A 113 12.81 5.73 7.85
C GLU A 113 13.07 5.13 6.46
N GLN A 114 12.70 5.82 5.39
CA GLN A 114 12.96 5.34 4.02
C GLN A 114 14.46 5.24 3.75
N LEU A 115 15.25 6.23 4.20
CA LEU A 115 16.71 6.19 4.13
C LEU A 115 17.26 4.93 4.82
N GLN A 116 16.83 4.66 6.06
CA GLN A 116 17.26 3.46 6.79
C GLN A 116 16.91 2.16 6.06
N ARG A 117 15.71 2.09 5.46
CA ARG A 117 15.27 0.90 4.71
C ARG A 117 16.06 0.71 3.41
N MET A 118 16.41 1.80 2.72
CA MET A 118 17.25 1.76 1.52
C MET A 118 18.71 1.42 1.84
N GLU A 119 19.27 1.96 2.91
CA GLU A 119 20.61 1.60 3.41
C GLU A 119 20.71 0.12 3.75
N ALA A 120 19.66 -0.46 4.34
CA ALA A 120 19.61 -1.88 4.69
C ALA A 120 19.71 -2.83 3.49
N ILE A 121 19.33 -2.37 2.30
CA ILE A 121 19.44 -3.11 1.03
C ILE A 121 20.61 -2.61 0.16
N GLY A 122 21.45 -1.71 0.68
CA GLY A 122 22.66 -1.22 0.03
C GLY A 122 22.42 -0.24 -1.12
N ILE A 123 21.27 0.45 -1.14
CA ILE A 123 20.98 1.49 -2.12
C ILE A 123 21.50 2.84 -1.62
N GLU A 124 22.28 3.52 -2.45
CA GLU A 124 22.71 4.89 -2.17
C GLU A 124 21.52 5.84 -2.35
N CYS A 125 21.23 6.59 -1.29
CA CYS A 125 20.07 7.45 -1.24
C CYS A 125 20.43 8.90 -1.48
N LEU A 126 19.47 9.63 -2.04
CA LEU A 126 19.55 11.06 -2.19
C LEU A 126 19.41 11.73 -0.79
N PRO A 127 20.19 12.77 -0.47
CA PRO A 127 19.98 13.55 0.74
C PRO A 127 18.56 14.14 0.81
N PHE A 128 18.01 14.31 2.02
CA PHE A 128 16.66 14.84 2.21
C PHE A 128 16.45 16.20 1.54
N GLU A 129 17.43 17.11 1.60
CA GLU A 129 17.34 18.45 1.00
C GLU A 129 17.10 18.40 -0.52
N ASP A 130 17.82 17.50 -1.22
CA ASP A 130 17.66 17.31 -2.66
C ASP A 130 16.32 16.63 -2.97
N CYS A 131 15.90 15.66 -2.15
CA CYS A 131 14.63 14.93 -2.32
C CYS A 131 13.46 15.90 -2.19
N LEU A 132 13.53 16.72 -1.15
CA LEU A 132 12.57 17.75 -0.85
C LEU A 132 12.47 18.78 -1.97
N CYS A 133 13.59 19.23 -2.54
CA CYS A 133 13.57 20.12 -3.69
C CYS A 133 12.83 19.49 -4.88
N GLN A 134 13.12 18.22 -5.20
CA GLN A 134 12.42 17.48 -6.27
C GLN A 134 10.92 17.37 -6.00
N MET A 135 10.52 17.06 -4.76
CA MET A 135 9.12 16.96 -4.38
C MET A 135 8.40 18.32 -4.45
N LEU A 136 9.06 19.40 -4.02
CA LEU A 136 8.49 20.76 -4.10
C LEU A 136 8.35 21.24 -5.54
N ASP A 137 9.33 20.94 -6.40
CA ASP A 137 9.27 21.24 -7.84
C ASP A 137 8.16 20.44 -8.54
N MET A 138 7.90 19.22 -8.08
CA MET A 138 6.82 18.38 -8.59
C MET A 138 5.44 18.88 -8.14
N ILE A 139 5.25 19.13 -6.83
CA ILE A 139 3.97 19.53 -6.24
C ILE A 139 3.62 20.99 -6.55
N ARG A 140 4.63 21.88 -6.59
CA ARG A 140 4.50 23.34 -6.73
C ARG A 140 3.45 23.91 -5.76
N PRO A 141 3.72 23.87 -4.44
CA PRO A 141 2.78 24.34 -3.44
C PRO A 141 2.52 25.84 -3.58
N GLN A 142 1.31 26.28 -3.21
CA GLN A 142 0.98 27.70 -3.25
C GLN A 142 1.75 28.53 -2.22
N ILE A 143 2.01 27.93 -1.06
CA ILE A 143 2.83 28.51 0.00
C ILE A 143 4.20 27.83 -0.07
N PRO A 144 5.31 28.58 -0.19
CA PRO A 144 6.64 28.00 -0.16
C PRO A 144 6.83 27.12 1.09
N ASP A 145 7.44 25.96 0.90
CA ASP A 145 7.81 25.03 1.96
C ASP A 145 6.67 24.44 2.81
N LYS A 146 5.41 24.60 2.34
CA LYS A 146 4.23 24.02 2.98
C LYS A 146 3.31 23.40 1.96
N ILE A 147 3.13 22.08 2.03
CA ILE A 147 2.27 21.35 1.10
C ILE A 147 0.88 21.20 1.72
N SER A 148 -0.13 21.83 1.13
CA SER A 148 -1.52 21.62 1.55
C SER A 148 -2.16 20.43 0.84
N LEU A 149 -3.26 19.91 1.40
CA LEU A 149 -4.10 18.91 0.72
C LEU A 149 -4.57 19.41 -0.66
N ALA A 150 -4.84 20.71 -0.79
CA ALA A 150 -5.25 21.31 -2.06
C ALA A 150 -4.12 21.32 -3.10
N ASP A 151 -2.85 21.38 -2.67
CA ASP A 151 -1.70 21.26 -3.56
C ASP A 151 -1.59 19.84 -4.11
N LEU A 152 -1.68 18.83 -3.24
CA LEU A 152 -1.65 17.42 -3.66
C LEU A 152 -2.81 17.08 -4.59
N LYS A 153 -4.03 17.52 -4.30
CA LYS A 153 -5.20 17.28 -5.18
C LYS A 153 -5.09 17.92 -6.57
N ARG A 154 -4.28 18.97 -6.73
CA ARG A 154 -4.00 19.58 -8.05
C ARG A 154 -2.86 18.85 -8.78
N CYS A 155 -1.98 18.19 -8.03
CA CYS A 155 -0.89 17.43 -8.60
C CYS A 155 -1.39 16.08 -9.14
N LYS A 156 -0.86 15.65 -10.29
CA LYS A 156 -1.16 14.34 -10.88
C LYS A 156 -0.13 13.27 -10.52
N MET A 157 0.95 13.68 -9.86
CA MET A 157 2.09 12.82 -9.50
C MET A 157 2.06 12.44 -8.02
N THR A 158 0.88 12.47 -7.38
CA THR A 158 0.72 12.09 -5.97
C THR A 158 1.18 10.68 -5.62
N PRO A 159 1.09 9.65 -6.51
CA PRO A 159 1.63 8.33 -6.18
C PRO A 159 3.12 8.39 -5.92
N ILE A 160 3.88 9.07 -6.79
CA ILE A 160 5.33 9.23 -6.63
C ILE A 160 5.64 9.95 -5.33
N PHE A 161 4.97 11.09 -5.09
CA PHE A 161 5.15 11.85 -3.84
C PHE A 161 4.96 10.96 -2.60
N PHE A 162 3.86 10.23 -2.53
CA PHE A 162 3.56 9.38 -1.38
C PHE A 162 4.52 8.20 -1.25
N ASP A 163 4.79 7.50 -2.35
CA ASP A 163 5.65 6.32 -2.35
C ASP A 163 7.09 6.69 -1.93
N THR A 164 7.61 7.86 -2.35
CA THR A 164 8.90 8.40 -1.89
C THR A 164 9.01 8.46 -0.37
N PHE A 165 7.96 8.85 0.34
CA PHE A 165 8.01 9.03 1.80
C PHE A 165 7.70 7.76 2.59
N PHE A 166 6.99 6.79 2.04
CA PHE A 166 6.56 5.65 2.87
C PHE A 166 6.38 4.30 2.19
N ASN A 167 6.50 4.18 0.86
CA ASN A 167 6.39 2.90 0.16
C ASN A 167 7.66 2.63 -0.66
N LEU A 168 8.62 1.94 -0.04
CA LEU A 168 9.93 1.70 -0.65
C LEU A 168 9.84 0.88 -1.94
N GLU A 169 9.01 -0.15 -1.97
CA GLU A 169 8.87 -1.02 -3.14
C GLU A 169 8.39 -0.23 -4.36
N LYS A 170 7.26 0.48 -4.22
CA LYS A 170 6.73 1.32 -5.31
C LYS A 170 7.64 2.49 -5.66
N TYR A 171 8.35 3.06 -4.68
CA TYR A 171 9.35 4.10 -4.95
C TYR A 171 10.45 3.59 -5.89
N LEU A 172 11.01 2.40 -5.64
CA LEU A 172 12.05 1.81 -6.49
C LEU A 172 11.53 1.51 -7.90
N ASP A 173 10.27 1.10 -8.02
CA ASP A 173 9.63 0.89 -9.32
C ASP A 173 9.50 2.21 -10.11
N HIS A 174 9.12 3.31 -9.44
CA HIS A 174 9.04 4.63 -10.08
C HIS A 174 10.40 5.14 -10.55
N GLU A 175 11.47 4.94 -9.75
CA GLU A 175 12.83 5.34 -10.09
C GLU A 175 13.40 4.57 -11.29
N GLN A 176 13.03 3.30 -11.44
CA GLN A 176 13.44 2.47 -12.57
C GLN A 176 12.62 2.70 -13.83
N ARG A 177 11.45 3.35 -13.73
CA ARG A 177 10.54 3.56 -14.85
C ARG A 177 11.10 4.63 -15.78
N ASP A 178 11.47 4.21 -16.99
CA ASP A 178 11.98 5.09 -18.04
C ASP A 178 10.97 6.24 -18.33
N PRO A 179 11.39 7.52 -18.32
CA PRO A 179 10.54 8.67 -18.68
C PRO A 179 9.87 8.56 -20.06
N PHE A 180 10.41 7.75 -20.96
CA PHE A 180 9.88 7.48 -22.30
C PHE A 180 8.95 6.26 -22.37
N ALA A 181 8.85 5.44 -21.31
CA ALA A 181 7.96 4.27 -21.27
C ALA A 181 6.48 4.67 -21.20
N SER A 182 6.16 5.74 -20.47
CA SER A 182 4.79 6.26 -20.32
C SER A 182 4.19 6.83 -21.62
N GLN A 183 5.00 7.11 -22.63
CA GLN A 183 4.51 7.45 -23.98
C GLN A 183 4.07 6.23 -24.80
N ARG A 184 4.50 5.02 -24.42
CA ARG A 184 4.13 3.76 -25.11
C ARG A 184 2.95 3.06 -24.46
N ASP A 185 2.64 3.39 -23.22
CA ASP A 185 1.61 2.73 -22.39
C ASP A 185 0.19 3.28 -22.59
N HIS A 186 -0.02 4.27 -23.47
CA HIS A 186 -1.37 4.77 -23.77
C HIS A 186 -2.23 3.71 -24.52
N ASP A 187 -1.63 2.65 -25.08
CA ASP A 187 -2.34 1.64 -25.88
C ASP A 187 -2.71 0.35 -25.12
N THR A 188 -2.46 0.24 -23.81
CA THR A 188 -2.83 -0.97 -23.04
C THR A 188 -4.04 -0.68 -22.13
N GLU A 189 -5.23 -1.01 -22.62
CA GLU A 189 -6.54 -0.87 -21.96
C GLU A 189 -6.76 -1.81 -20.74
N MET A 190 -5.76 -2.06 -19.90
CA MET A 190 -5.95 -2.80 -18.65
C MET A 190 -5.96 -1.82 -17.48
N SER A 191 -7.08 -1.77 -16.76
CA SER A 191 -7.19 -0.93 -15.56
C SER A 191 -6.20 -1.42 -14.50
N ASP A 192 -5.76 -0.52 -13.62
CA ASP A 192 -4.93 -0.90 -12.47
C ASP A 192 -5.62 -2.00 -11.63
N TRP A 193 -6.96 -1.99 -11.58
CA TRP A 193 -7.77 -3.06 -10.99
C TRP A 193 -7.63 -4.41 -11.69
N ASP A 194 -7.57 -4.41 -13.01
CA ASP A 194 -7.44 -5.65 -13.79
C ASP A 194 -6.03 -6.24 -13.60
N ARG A 195 -5.00 -5.38 -13.53
CA ARG A 195 -3.63 -5.79 -13.24
C ARG A 195 -3.51 -6.38 -11.83
N TYR A 196 -4.00 -5.64 -10.83
CA TYR A 196 -3.99 -6.08 -9.44
C TYR A 196 -4.74 -7.40 -9.25
N ALA A 197 -5.95 -7.53 -9.82
CA ALA A 197 -6.73 -8.75 -9.71
C ALA A 197 -6.05 -9.96 -10.36
N ALA A 198 -5.36 -9.76 -11.49
CA ALA A 198 -4.60 -10.82 -12.15
C ALA A 198 -3.41 -11.28 -11.31
N GLU A 199 -2.62 -10.34 -10.78
CA GLU A 199 -1.45 -10.64 -9.93
C GLU A 199 -1.83 -11.36 -8.64
N GLU A 200 -2.86 -10.88 -7.93
CA GLU A 200 -3.33 -11.52 -6.69
C GLU A 200 -3.90 -12.92 -6.95
N TYR A 201 -4.62 -13.10 -8.06
CA TYR A 201 -5.13 -14.41 -8.46
C TYR A 201 -3.99 -15.39 -8.74
N GLU A 202 -2.98 -14.99 -9.50
CA GLU A 202 -1.84 -15.86 -9.85
C GLU A 202 -1.05 -16.29 -8.60
N LEU A 203 -0.87 -15.36 -7.65
CA LEU A 203 -0.24 -15.65 -6.36
C LEU A 203 -1.05 -16.67 -5.54
N LEU A 204 -2.37 -16.49 -5.45
CA LEU A 204 -3.26 -17.39 -4.70
C LEU A 204 -3.26 -18.80 -5.30
N VAL A 205 -3.25 -18.92 -6.63
CA VAL A 205 -3.14 -20.21 -7.32
C VAL A 205 -1.79 -20.88 -7.03
N ALA A 206 -0.70 -20.12 -6.97
CA ALA A 206 0.61 -20.65 -6.62
C ALA A 206 0.69 -21.14 -5.16
N GLU A 207 0.02 -20.45 -4.22
CA GLU A 207 -0.07 -20.89 -2.81
C GLU A 207 -0.92 -22.15 -2.64
N GLU A 208 -2.00 -22.32 -3.41
CA GLU A 208 -2.86 -23.52 -3.36
C GLU A 208 -2.14 -24.74 -3.98
N GLY A 209 -1.39 -24.56 -5.07
CA GLY A 209 -0.58 -25.63 -5.68
C GLY A 209 0.65 -26.06 -4.88
N GLY A 210 1.08 -25.25 -3.90
CA GLY A 210 2.22 -25.57 -3.03
C GLY A 210 1.88 -26.48 -1.84
N ASN A 211 0.59 -26.67 -1.55
CA ASN A 211 0.14 -27.36 -0.33
C ASN A 211 -0.25 -28.84 -0.55
N ASP A 212 -0.17 -29.35 -1.78
CA ASP A 212 -0.50 -30.73 -2.14
C ASP A 212 0.69 -31.72 -2.10
N ASN A 213 1.90 -31.25 -1.81
CA ASN A 213 3.11 -32.09 -1.86
C ASN A 213 3.64 -32.58 -0.50
N HIS A 214 2.88 -32.50 0.59
CA HIS A 214 3.36 -32.95 1.91
C HIS A 214 2.48 -33.95 2.67
N ASP A 215 1.56 -34.66 2.03
CA ASP A 215 0.72 -35.66 2.73
C ASP A 215 0.57 -37.02 1.99
N ASP A 216 1.58 -37.48 1.24
CA ASP A 216 1.56 -38.87 0.72
C ASP A 216 2.95 -39.52 0.64
N LEU A 217 3.58 -39.78 1.78
CA LEU A 217 4.60 -40.83 1.90
C LEU A 217 4.41 -41.61 3.20
N GLY A 218 3.24 -42.22 3.35
CA GLY A 218 2.98 -43.31 4.28
C GLY A 218 2.92 -44.63 3.52
N VAL A 219 4.06 -45.18 3.13
CA VAL A 219 4.12 -46.57 2.61
C VAL A 219 4.19 -47.51 3.80
N ASP A 220 3.04 -48.08 4.15
CA ASP A 220 2.95 -49.35 4.86
C ASP A 220 3.56 -50.46 3.99
N GLU A 221 4.59 -51.14 4.48
CA GLU A 221 4.93 -52.51 4.07
C GLU A 221 5.20 -53.37 5.33
N GLU A 222 4.14 -53.96 5.88
CA GLU A 222 4.22 -55.28 6.53
C GLU A 222 3.96 -56.34 5.46
N ILE A 223 4.96 -57.20 5.15
CA ILE A 223 4.91 -58.68 5.24
C ILE A 223 6.34 -59.20 5.44
#